data_AF-A0A7C5PXC2-F1
#
_entry.id   AF-A0A7C5PXC2-F1
#
_cell.length_a   1.000
_cell.length_b   1.000
_cell.length_c   1.000
_cell.angle_alpha   90.00
_cell.angle_beta   90.00
_cell.angle_gamma   90.00
#
_symmetry.space_group_name_H-M   'P 1'
#
loop_
_entity.id
_entity.type
_entity.pdbx_description
1 polymer ?
#
loop_
_entity_poly.entity_id
_entity_poly.type
_entity_poly.pdbx_seq_one_letter_code
_entity_poly.pdbx_strand_id
1 'polypeptide(L)'
;GRYTPFEEDSFYHPQVWRKQAKDNKQASKGELSPADAAALSALLAEHYEQSFQLYQKALDAGVAKEQARLFLPGFSVYYTWVCKVDAHNLMHFLSLRMAPDAQYEIRVYAQAIYQHFFKPALPWTAEAFEQRMKDEGG
;
A
#
# COMPACT_ATOMS: atom_id res chain seq x y z
N GLY A 1 -5.86 -15.72 3.98
CA GLY A 1 -7.29 -15.34 3.96
C GLY A 1 -8.24 -16.53 4.04
N ARG A 2 -8.57 -17.15 2.90
CA ARG A 2 -9.41 -18.37 2.83
C ARG A 2 -8.59 -19.65 2.66
N TYR A 3 -7.56 -19.60 1.81
CA TYR A 3 -6.75 -20.76 1.43
C TYR A 3 -5.44 -20.85 2.22
N THR A 4 -4.70 -19.74 2.33
CA THR A 4 -3.47 -19.61 3.12
C THR A 4 -3.73 -18.95 4.49
N PRO A 5 -3.11 -19.43 5.58
CA PRO A 5 -3.00 -18.69 6.84
C PRO A 5 -2.25 -17.37 6.63
N PHE A 6 -2.47 -16.40 7.52
CA PHE A 6 -1.64 -15.19 7.59
C PHE A 6 -0.46 -15.43 8.53
N GLU A 7 0.67 -14.81 8.23
CA GLU A 7 1.88 -14.84 9.07
C GLU A 7 1.95 -13.56 9.92
N GLU A 8 2.69 -13.61 11.03
CA GLU A 8 2.82 -12.51 12.01
C GLU A 8 3.34 -11.20 11.36
N ASP A 9 4.26 -11.30 10.40
CA ASP A 9 4.81 -10.16 9.65
C ASP A 9 3.98 -9.71 8.43
N SER A 10 2.72 -10.13 8.34
CA SER A 10 1.85 -9.79 7.21
C SER A 10 1.25 -8.38 7.27
N PHE A 11 1.77 -7.46 8.08
CA PHE A 11 1.18 -6.14 8.29
C PHE A 11 2.11 -5.00 7.86
N TYR A 12 1.52 -3.94 7.28
CA TYR A 12 2.22 -2.73 6.90
C TYR A 12 2.54 -1.88 8.12
N HIS A 13 3.83 -1.58 8.32
CA HIS A 13 4.28 -0.62 9.32
C HIS A 13 4.70 0.69 8.64
N PRO A 14 4.03 1.82 8.92
CA PRO A 14 4.41 3.10 8.34
C PRO A 14 5.77 3.55 8.89
N GLN A 15 6.67 3.97 7.99
CA GLN A 15 7.96 4.56 8.40
C GLN A 15 7.80 6.00 8.93
N VAL A 16 6.74 6.68 8.50
CA VAL A 16 6.46 8.08 8.83
C VAL A 16 4.98 8.25 9.10
N TRP A 17 4.64 8.94 10.18
CA TRP A 17 3.28 9.37 10.50
C TRP A 17 3.02 10.78 9.98
N ARG A 18 1.99 10.93 9.15
CA ARG A 18 1.70 12.19 8.45
C ARG A 18 0.54 12.92 9.13
N LYS A 19 0.58 14.25 9.14
CA LYS A 19 -0.55 15.07 9.61
C LYS A 19 -1.59 15.21 8.51
N GLN A 20 -2.84 15.43 8.91
CA GLN A 20 -3.93 15.76 7.98
C GLN A 20 -3.64 17.11 7.31
N ALA A 21 -3.74 17.18 5.99
CA ALA A 21 -3.64 18.45 5.28
C ALA A 21 -4.91 19.29 5.47
N LYS A 22 -4.77 20.61 5.40
CA LYS A 22 -5.90 21.57 5.50
C LYS A 22 -6.72 21.69 4.22
N ASP A 23 -6.16 21.30 3.08
CA ASP A 23 -6.82 21.35 1.78
C ASP A 23 -7.15 19.91 1.35
N ASN A 24 -8.41 19.63 1.03
CA ASN A 24 -8.92 18.28 0.71
C ASN A 24 -8.27 17.67 -0.53
N LYS A 25 -7.61 18.46 -1.39
CA LYS A 25 -6.91 17.97 -2.58
C LYS A 25 -5.61 17.24 -2.27
N GLN A 26 -4.99 17.47 -1.11
CA GLN A 26 -3.81 16.74 -0.67
C GLN A 26 -4.18 15.91 0.55
N ALA A 27 -4.07 14.58 0.47
CA ALA A 27 -4.57 13.70 1.54
C ALA A 27 -3.83 13.88 2.88
N SER A 28 -2.54 14.25 2.87
CA SER A 28 -1.73 14.44 4.09
C SER A 28 -0.57 15.43 3.84
N LYS A 29 -0.12 16.14 4.87
CA LYS A 29 1.02 17.09 4.79
C LYS A 29 1.77 17.18 6.11
N GLY A 30 3.10 17.12 6.03
CA GLY A 30 3.99 17.23 7.19
C GLY A 30 3.96 15.97 8.07
N GLU A 31 4.92 15.89 8.97
CA GLU A 31 5.14 14.72 9.83
C GLU A 31 4.83 15.05 11.29
N LEU A 32 4.49 14.01 12.06
CA LEU A 32 4.44 14.10 13.52
C LEU A 32 5.85 14.23 14.10
N SER A 33 5.95 14.65 15.36
CA SER A 33 7.24 14.67 16.05
C SER A 33 7.80 13.23 16.15
N PRO A 34 9.13 13.04 16.17
CA PRO A 34 9.70 11.70 16.32
C PRO A 34 9.20 10.95 17.56
N ALA A 35 8.95 11.67 18.66
CA ALA A 35 8.42 11.09 19.89
C ALA A 35 6.98 10.59 19.72
N ASP A 36 6.09 11.41 19.14
CA ASP A 36 4.70 11.02 18.89
C ASP A 36 4.62 9.87 17.87
N ALA A 37 5.44 9.95 16.82
CA ALA A 37 5.55 8.90 15.80
C ALA A 37 5.99 7.57 16.40
N ALA A 38 7.00 7.57 17.28
CA ALA A 38 7.47 6.38 17.96
C ALA A 38 6.40 5.78 18.88
N ALA A 39 5.69 6.63 19.63
CA ALA A 39 4.60 6.19 20.50
C ALA A 39 3.44 5.54 19.69
N LEU A 40 3.05 6.15 18.56
CA LEU A 40 2.01 5.59 17.68
C LEU A 40 2.46 4.30 17.02
N SER A 41 3.73 4.19 16.59
CA SER A 41 4.27 2.95 16.04
C SER A 41 4.26 1.81 17.07
N ALA A 42 4.56 2.10 18.33
CA ALA A 42 4.48 1.11 19.41
C ALA A 42 3.04 0.64 19.66
N LEU A 43 2.07 1.57 19.70
CA LEU A 43 0.64 1.24 19.84
C LEU A 43 0.14 0.40 18.66
N LEU A 44 0.58 0.72 17.44
CA LEU A 44 0.20 -0.02 16.24
C LEU A 44 0.78 -1.44 16.26
N ALA A 45 2.03 -1.61 16.69
CA ALA A 45 2.65 -2.91 16.85
C ALA A 45 1.93 -3.77 17.90
N GLU A 46 1.57 -3.19 19.05
CA GLU A 46 0.77 -3.87 20.07
C GLU A 46 -0.60 -4.31 19.53
N HIS A 47 -1.26 -3.44 18.76
CA HIS A 47 -2.53 -3.78 18.11
C HIS A 47 -2.39 -4.97 17.14
N TYR A 48 -1.31 -5.02 16.35
CA TYR A 48 -1.07 -6.12 15.42
C TYR A 48 -0.86 -7.44 16.16
N GLU A 49 -0.03 -7.43 17.19
CA GLU A 49 0.25 -8.60 18.02
C GLU A 49 -1.03 -9.14 18.66
N GLN A 50 -1.82 -8.27 19.32
CA GLN A 50 -3.08 -8.67 19.93
C GLN A 50 -4.07 -9.23 18.91
N SER A 51 -4.17 -8.60 17.74
CA SER A 51 -5.06 -9.04 16.67
C SER A 51 -4.66 -10.41 16.12
N PHE A 52 -3.35 -10.66 15.97
CA PHE A 52 -2.82 -11.95 15.52
C PHE A 52 -3.06 -13.05 16.56
N GLN A 53 -2.86 -12.77 17.85
CA GLN A 53 -3.18 -13.71 18.93
C GLN A 53 -4.67 -14.08 18.95
N LEU A 54 -5.58 -13.12 18.74
CA LEU A 54 -7.01 -13.39 18.66
C LEU A 54 -7.37 -14.24 17.44
N TYR A 55 -6.75 -13.95 16.28
CA TYR A 55 -6.87 -14.76 15.08
C TYR A 55 -6.43 -16.21 15.34
N GLN A 56 -5.27 -16.42 15.97
CA GLN A 56 -4.76 -17.75 16.26
C GLN A 56 -5.68 -18.50 17.25
N LYS A 57 -6.14 -17.84 18.32
CA LYS A 57 -7.12 -18.42 19.26
C LYS A 57 -8.41 -18.87 18.56
N ALA A 58 -8.90 -18.08 17.60
CA ALA A 58 -10.08 -18.46 16.82
C ALA A 58 -9.81 -19.69 15.95
N LEU A 59 -8.63 -19.78 15.31
CA LEU A 59 -8.23 -20.97 14.55
C LEU A 59 -8.12 -22.21 15.44
N ASP A 60 -7.49 -22.09 16.61
CA ASP A 60 -7.31 -23.18 17.57
C ASP A 60 -8.66 -23.70 18.11
N ALA A 61 -9.66 -22.82 18.20
CA ALA A 61 -11.04 -23.16 18.55
C ALA A 61 -11.84 -23.81 17.39
N GLY A 62 -11.22 -24.02 16.22
CA GLY A 62 -11.84 -24.66 15.05
C GLY A 62 -12.71 -23.72 14.20
N VAL A 63 -12.62 -22.39 14.40
CA VAL A 63 -13.34 -21.42 13.58
C VAL A 63 -12.82 -21.46 12.14
N ALA A 64 -13.72 -21.40 11.15
CA ALA A 64 -13.36 -21.33 9.75
C ALA A 64 -12.43 -20.13 9.45
N LYS A 65 -11.38 -20.34 8.65
CA LYS A 65 -10.36 -19.31 8.33
C LYS A 65 -10.96 -17.97 7.86
N GLU A 66 -12.06 -18.02 7.12
CA GLU A 66 -12.76 -16.84 6.60
C GLU A 66 -13.46 -15.97 7.66
N GLN A 67 -13.80 -16.57 8.80
CA GLN A 67 -14.34 -15.88 9.97
C GLN A 67 -13.23 -15.52 10.94
N ALA A 68 -12.24 -16.40 11.16
CA ALA A 68 -11.09 -16.10 12.00
C ALA A 68 -10.36 -14.82 11.53
N ARG A 69 -10.23 -14.62 10.22
CA ARG A 69 -9.59 -13.40 9.67
C ARG A 69 -10.30 -12.08 10.03
N LEU A 70 -11.53 -12.11 10.57
CA LEU A 70 -12.21 -10.90 11.06
C LEU A 70 -11.48 -10.26 12.25
N PHE A 71 -10.63 -11.03 12.95
CA PHE A 71 -9.79 -10.52 14.03
C PHE A 71 -8.55 -9.77 13.53
N LEU A 72 -8.21 -9.84 12.23
CA LEU A 72 -7.00 -9.20 11.70
C LEU A 72 -7.23 -7.72 11.33
N PRO A 73 -6.20 -6.86 11.43
CA PRO A 73 -6.28 -5.45 11.05
C PRO A 73 -6.38 -5.27 9.53
N GLY A 74 -7.60 -5.35 8.99
CA GLY A 74 -7.86 -5.45 7.54
C GLY A 74 -7.16 -4.43 6.64
N PHE A 75 -6.99 -3.19 7.11
CA PHE A 75 -6.33 -2.11 6.35
C PHE A 75 -4.80 -2.16 6.37
N SER A 76 -4.23 -2.94 7.29
CA SER A 76 -2.79 -3.08 7.44
C SER A 76 -2.28 -4.38 6.82
N VAL A 77 -3.14 -5.36 6.58
CA VAL A 77 -2.71 -6.67 6.06
C VAL A 77 -2.21 -6.53 4.62
N TYR A 78 -1.03 -7.08 4.34
CA TYR A 78 -0.54 -7.27 2.99
C TYR A 78 -1.36 -8.31 2.25
N TYR A 79 -1.76 -7.96 1.03
CA TYR A 79 -2.43 -8.87 0.12
C TYR A 79 -1.58 -9.03 -1.15
N THR A 80 -1.28 -10.29 -1.48
CA THR A 80 -0.73 -10.64 -2.77
C THR A 80 -1.86 -10.85 -3.77
N TRP A 81 -1.77 -10.21 -4.93
CA TRP A 81 -2.72 -10.34 -6.01
C TRP A 81 -1.98 -10.41 -7.34
N VAL A 82 -2.55 -11.14 -8.30
CA VAL A 82 -2.02 -11.22 -9.66
C VAL A 82 -2.89 -10.35 -10.56
N CYS A 83 -2.26 -9.43 -11.28
CA CYS A 83 -2.91 -8.53 -12.24
C CYS A 83 -2.57 -8.91 -13.67
N LYS A 84 -3.51 -8.66 -14.59
CA LYS A 84 -3.22 -8.54 -16.02
C LYS A 84 -3.84 -7.25 -16.54
N VAL A 85 -3.07 -6.46 -17.27
CA VAL A 85 -3.48 -5.18 -17.88
C VAL A 85 -2.74 -4.98 -19.19
N ASP A 86 -3.38 -4.33 -20.17
CA ASP A 86 -2.69 -3.90 -21.40
C ASP A 86 -1.88 -2.62 -21.20
N ALA A 87 -1.01 -2.30 -22.16
CA ALA A 87 -0.11 -1.16 -22.04
C ALA A 87 -0.84 0.19 -21.96
N HIS A 88 -1.97 0.34 -22.66
CA HIS A 88 -2.73 1.61 -22.67
C HIS A 88 -3.34 1.89 -21.29
N ASN A 89 -4.04 0.90 -20.72
CA ASN A 89 -4.60 1.02 -19.38
C ASN A 89 -3.52 1.12 -18.30
N LEU A 90 -2.37 0.47 -18.49
CA LEU A 90 -1.24 0.60 -17.58
C LEU A 90 -0.66 2.02 -17.59
N MET A 91 -0.50 2.65 -18.75
CA MET A 91 -0.06 4.05 -18.84
C MET A 91 -1.02 4.99 -18.09
N HIS A 92 -2.33 4.80 -18.25
CA HIS A 92 -3.32 5.59 -17.51
C HIS A 92 -3.24 5.37 -15.98
N PHE A 93 -3.06 4.13 -15.54
CA PHE A 93 -2.83 3.84 -14.13
C PHE A 93 -1.56 4.54 -13.61
N LEU A 94 -0.47 4.45 -14.35
CA LEU A 94 0.81 5.05 -13.99
C LEU A 94 0.72 6.58 -13.91
N SER A 95 0.03 7.24 -14.85
CA SER A 95 -0.13 8.69 -14.83
C SER A 95 -0.86 9.17 -13.57
N LEU A 96 -1.88 8.43 -13.14
CA LEU A 96 -2.62 8.76 -11.91
C LEU A 96 -1.87 8.41 -10.63
N ARG A 97 -1.11 7.31 -10.62
CA ARG A 97 -0.50 6.78 -9.38
C ARG A 97 0.93 7.24 -9.14
N MET A 98 1.62 7.72 -10.17
CA MET A 98 2.92 8.38 -10.02
C MET A 98 2.80 9.86 -9.66
N ALA A 99 1.59 10.45 -9.75
CA ALA A 99 1.34 11.84 -9.44
C ALA A 99 1.70 12.20 -7.97
N PRO A 100 2.15 13.44 -7.69
CA PRO A 100 2.57 13.85 -6.35
C PRO A 100 1.46 13.81 -5.30
N ASP A 101 0.21 14.02 -5.72
CA ASP A 101 -1.00 13.99 -4.89
C ASP A 101 -1.52 12.58 -4.61
N ALA A 102 -1.04 11.57 -5.34
CA ALA A 102 -1.31 10.18 -5.02
C ALA A 102 -0.76 9.81 -3.64
N GLN A 103 -1.39 8.85 -2.97
CA GLN A 103 -0.89 8.32 -1.72
C GLN A 103 0.52 7.71 -1.92
N TYR A 104 1.43 7.96 -0.97
CA TYR A 104 2.82 7.53 -1.07
C TYR A 104 2.95 6.03 -1.32
N GLU A 105 2.19 5.22 -0.57
CA GLU A 105 2.24 3.77 -0.65
C GLU A 105 1.98 3.26 -2.09
N ILE A 106 0.89 3.68 -2.75
CA ILE A 106 0.61 3.26 -4.14
C ILE A 106 1.59 3.84 -5.15
N ARG A 107 2.16 5.03 -4.86
CA ARG A 107 3.17 5.64 -5.72
C ARG A 107 4.46 4.83 -5.77
N VAL A 108 4.90 4.27 -4.63
CA VAL A 108 6.08 3.39 -4.60
C VAL A 108 5.86 2.15 -5.49
N TYR A 109 4.67 1.53 -5.42
CA TYR A 109 4.31 0.42 -6.31
C TYR A 109 4.29 0.84 -7.79
N ALA A 110 3.67 1.98 -8.12
CA ALA A 110 3.59 2.47 -9.49
C ALA A 110 4.99 2.77 -10.06
N GLN A 111 5.89 3.37 -9.27
CA GLN A 111 7.27 3.61 -9.65
C GLN A 111 8.03 2.30 -9.88
N ALA A 112 7.88 1.31 -8.99
CA ALA A 112 8.50 0.00 -9.18
C ALA A 112 7.98 -0.70 -10.45
N ILE A 113 6.67 -0.66 -10.70
CA ILE A 113 6.06 -1.18 -11.93
C ILE A 113 6.66 -0.51 -13.16
N TYR A 114 6.77 0.82 -13.13
CA TYR A 114 7.33 1.59 -14.23
C TYR A 114 8.80 1.24 -14.51
N GLN A 115 9.65 1.31 -13.47
CA GLN A 115 11.10 1.19 -13.60
C GLN A 115 11.55 -0.24 -13.91
N HIS A 116 10.92 -1.24 -13.29
CA HIS A 116 11.39 -2.63 -13.38
C HIS A 116 10.67 -3.47 -14.43
N PHE A 117 9.49 -3.05 -14.90
CA PHE A 117 8.69 -3.86 -15.83
C PHE A 117 8.29 -3.08 -17.08
N PHE A 118 7.59 -1.96 -16.94
CA PHE A 118 7.05 -1.23 -18.09
C PHE A 118 8.15 -0.67 -18.99
N LYS A 119 9.10 0.08 -18.42
CA LYS A 119 10.20 0.72 -19.16
C LYS A 119 11.15 -0.30 -19.81
N PRO A 120 11.58 -1.39 -19.13
CA PRO A 120 12.37 -2.43 -19.77
C PRO A 120 11.63 -3.19 -20.88
N ALA A 121 10.32 -3.44 -20.73
CA ALA A 121 9.55 -4.21 -21.70
C ALA A 121 9.13 -3.40 -22.95
N LEU A 122 8.84 -2.10 -22.78
CA LEU A 122 8.29 -1.23 -23.82
C LEU A 122 9.04 0.11 -23.88
N PRO A 123 10.35 0.12 -24.22
CA PRO A 123 11.20 1.30 -24.07
C PRO A 123 10.74 2.51 -24.89
N TRP A 124 10.35 2.31 -26.16
CA TRP A 124 9.87 3.40 -27.02
C TRP A 124 8.52 3.96 -26.56
N THR A 125 7.62 3.09 -26.08
CA THR A 125 6.34 3.52 -25.51
C THR A 125 6.56 4.29 -24.22
N ALA A 126 7.49 3.85 -23.37
CA ALA A 126 7.85 4.53 -22.14
C ALA A 126 8.44 5.94 -22.40
N GLU A 127 9.30 6.08 -23.41
CA GLU A 127 9.83 7.39 -23.83
C GLU A 127 8.72 8.33 -24.29
N ALA A 128 7.82 7.87 -25.16
CA ALA A 128 6.67 8.67 -25.61
C ALA A 128 5.71 9.02 -24.46
N PHE A 129 5.52 8.10 -23.51
CA PHE A 129 4.72 8.32 -22.31
C PHE A 129 5.34 9.38 -21.39
N GLU A 130 6.65 9.34 -21.15
CA GLU A 130 7.37 10.36 -20.36
C GLU A 130 7.27 11.75 -21.00
N GLN A 131 7.36 11.84 -22.33
CA GLN A 131 7.17 13.11 -23.05
C GLN A 131 5.74 13.64 -22.84
N ARG A 132 4.73 12.79 -23.06
CA ARG A 132 3.33 13.15 -22.83
C ARG A 132 3.06 13.66 -21.41
N MET A 133 3.59 12.98 -20.39
CA MET A 133 3.39 13.41 -19.00
C MET A 133 4.04 14.76 -18.69
N LYS A 134 5.13 15.13 -19.37
CA LYS A 134 5.75 16.45 -19.23
C LYS A 134 4.89 17.53 -19.88
N ASP A 135 4.31 17.23 -21.04
CA ASP A 135 3.48 18.16 -21.80
C ASP A 135 2.11 18.42 -21.14
N GLU A 136 1.54 17.41 -20.48
CA GLU A 136 0.26 17.50 -19.77
C GLU A 136 0.35 18.15 -18.37
N GLY A 137 1.55 18.55 -17.93
CA GLY A 137 1.77 19.35 -16.73
C GLY A 137 2.56 18.62 -15.64
N GLY A 138 3.83 19.00 -15.48
CA GLY A 138 4.56 18.87 -14.23
C GLY A 138 4.04 19.81 -13.14
#